data_AF-A0A8H3IEW5-F1
#
_entry.id   AF-A0A8H3IEW5-F1
#
_cell.length_a   1.000
_cell.length_b   1.000
_cell.length_c   1.000
_cell.angle_alpha   90.00
_cell.angle_beta   90.00
_cell.angle_gamma   90.00
#
_symmetry.space_group_name_H-M   'P 1'
#
loop_
_entity.id
_entity.type
_entity.pdbx_description
1 polymer ?
#
loop_
_entity_poly.entity_id
_entity_poly.type
_entity_poly.pdbx_seq_one_letter_code
_entity_poly.pdbx_strand_id
1 'polypeptide(L)'
;MATSETPKLTVKLSLSRSTYHFSEPAPPELSIAITSDCDRPLTVFTWGKALWPRLALAQQKFRITDLANNAEVTQTSVQIQRMPHTRIRGSADEAYYMTIMPDVPATVSTPFGRPNSRPQPKAVAARGWELDDKGNELKVRRSIHALGVDGLEPGHRYRLDVKRMELEGIWWRWGTKEDYLVDPDTQGAGRMWASGDSEQDVLIFEPIEGVEFSVEE
;
A
#
# COMPACT_ATOMS: atom_id res chain seq x y z
N MET A 1 -5.93 29.06 -23.26
CA MET A 1 -5.10 28.97 -22.05
C MET A 1 -5.84 28.04 -21.10
N ALA A 2 -5.43 26.78 -21.01
CA ALA A 2 -6.02 25.85 -20.05
C ALA A 2 -5.49 26.23 -18.67
N THR A 3 -6.37 26.57 -17.75
CA THR A 3 -6.04 26.67 -16.32
C THR A 3 -5.41 25.33 -15.91
N SER A 4 -4.18 25.36 -15.38
CA SER A 4 -3.56 24.19 -14.75
C SER A 4 -4.41 23.84 -13.53
N GLU A 5 -5.44 23.01 -13.73
CA GLU A 5 -6.19 22.47 -12.61
C GLU A 5 -5.30 21.42 -11.96
N THR A 6 -4.85 21.74 -10.75
CA THR A 6 -4.16 20.81 -9.87
C THR A 6 -5.02 19.54 -9.72
N PRO A 7 -4.49 18.35 -10.06
CA PRO A 7 -5.29 17.14 -10.01
C PRO A 7 -5.77 16.84 -8.60
N LYS A 8 -7.06 16.49 -8.52
CA LYS A 8 -7.71 16.00 -7.30
C LYS A 8 -7.98 14.51 -7.44
N LEU A 9 -7.53 13.76 -6.44
CA LEU A 9 -7.66 12.32 -6.35
C LEU A 9 -8.40 11.94 -5.08
N THR A 10 -9.39 11.07 -5.20
CA THR A 10 -10.04 10.42 -4.07
C THR A 10 -9.34 9.10 -3.77
N VAL A 11 -9.15 8.78 -2.49
CA VAL A 11 -8.55 7.49 -2.06
C VAL A 11 -9.51 6.79 -1.12
N LYS A 12 -9.79 5.51 -1.40
CA LYS A 12 -10.65 4.68 -0.57
C LYS A 12 -9.99 3.35 -0.25
N LEU A 13 -9.93 3.02 1.04
CA LEU A 13 -9.51 1.71 1.51
C LEU A 13 -10.71 0.78 1.62
N SER A 14 -10.48 -0.50 1.35
CA SER A 14 -11.42 -1.57 1.65
C SER A 14 -10.69 -2.85 2.00
N LEU A 15 -11.32 -3.68 2.83
CA LEU A 15 -10.88 -5.05 3.09
C LEU A 15 -11.90 -6.01 2.45
N SER A 16 -11.44 -7.13 1.89
CA SER A 16 -12.33 -8.14 1.30
C SER A 16 -13.33 -8.73 2.31
N ARG A 17 -13.04 -8.60 3.61
CA ARG A 17 -13.91 -8.95 4.73
C ARG A 17 -13.73 -7.93 5.85
N SER A 18 -14.83 -7.50 6.45
CA SER A 18 -14.85 -6.57 7.58
C SER A 18 -14.62 -7.26 8.93
N THR A 19 -14.66 -8.59 8.96
CA THR A 19 -14.36 -9.43 10.12
C THR A 19 -13.34 -10.48 9.71
N TYR A 20 -12.28 -10.64 10.50
CA TYR A 20 -11.23 -11.65 10.30
C TYR A 20 -11.16 -12.59 11.51
N HIS A 21 -11.03 -13.89 11.27
CA HIS A 21 -10.78 -14.88 12.32
C HIS A 21 -9.40 -15.50 12.15
N PHE A 22 -8.68 -15.72 13.26
CA PHE A 22 -7.37 -16.40 13.18
C PHE A 22 -7.48 -17.87 12.75
N SER A 23 -8.67 -18.46 12.85
CA SER A 23 -8.99 -19.77 12.27
C SER A 23 -8.88 -19.80 10.74
N GLU A 24 -8.97 -18.65 10.06
CA GLU A 24 -8.89 -18.57 8.61
C GLU A 24 -7.46 -18.77 8.08
N PRO A 25 -7.32 -19.46 6.93
CA PRO A 25 -6.00 -19.82 6.40
C PRO A 25 -5.23 -18.65 5.79
N ALA A 26 -5.92 -17.57 5.43
CA ALA A 26 -5.33 -16.41 4.76
C ALA A 26 -5.89 -15.11 5.36
N PRO A 27 -5.13 -14.00 5.38
CA PRO A 27 -5.62 -12.69 5.80
C PRO A 27 -6.65 -12.11 4.82
N PRO A 28 -7.44 -11.09 5.20
CA PRO A 28 -8.22 -10.30 4.25
C PRO A 28 -7.33 -9.66 3.19
N GLU A 29 -7.91 -9.30 2.05
CA GLU A 29 -7.24 -8.53 1.01
C GLU A 29 -7.49 -7.03 1.24
N LEU A 30 -6.43 -6.25 1.41
CA LEU A 30 -6.47 -4.79 1.42
C LEU A 30 -6.47 -4.29 -0.01
N SER A 31 -7.49 -3.51 -0.37
CA SER A 31 -7.58 -2.80 -1.64
C SER A 31 -7.57 -1.29 -1.42
N ILE A 32 -6.91 -0.58 -2.34
CA ILE A 32 -6.93 0.87 -2.44
C ILE A 32 -7.54 1.21 -3.80
N ALA A 33 -8.68 1.89 -3.78
CA ALA A 33 -9.30 2.46 -4.96
C ALA A 33 -8.94 3.96 -5.03
N ILE A 34 -8.48 4.39 -6.21
CA ILE A 34 -8.06 5.76 -6.44
C ILE A 34 -8.81 6.28 -7.66
N THR A 35 -9.53 7.38 -7.48
CA THR A 35 -10.35 7.98 -8.53
C THR A 35 -9.84 9.39 -8.80
N SER A 36 -9.76 9.77 -10.06
CA SER A 36 -9.39 11.13 -10.49
C SER A 36 -10.63 11.89 -10.94
N ASP A 37 -10.76 13.13 -10.48
CA ASP A 37 -11.79 14.07 -10.95
C ASP A 37 -11.37 14.79 -12.25
N CYS A 38 -10.21 14.44 -12.80
CA CYS A 38 -9.65 15.10 -13.97
C CYS A 38 -10.24 14.56 -15.27
N ASP A 39 -10.34 15.40 -16.29
CA ASP A 39 -10.84 15.07 -17.63
C ASP A 39 -9.85 14.27 -18.48
N ARG A 40 -8.62 14.08 -17.99
CA ARG A 40 -7.51 13.45 -18.70
C ARG A 40 -6.83 12.40 -17.82
N PRO A 41 -6.29 11.34 -18.42
CA PRO A 41 -5.53 10.34 -17.68
C PRO A 41 -4.31 10.99 -17.04
N LEU A 42 -3.90 10.48 -15.89
CA LEU A 42 -2.64 10.83 -15.27
C LEU A 42 -1.95 9.57 -14.78
N THR A 43 -0.63 9.58 -14.79
CA THR A 43 0.19 8.49 -14.26
C THR A 43 0.88 8.99 -13.00
N VAL A 44 0.93 8.14 -11.98
CA VAL A 44 1.66 8.38 -10.73
C VAL A 44 2.74 7.33 -10.51
N PHE A 45 3.80 7.71 -9.81
CA PHE A 45 4.82 6.77 -9.34
C PHE A 45 4.57 6.36 -7.88
N THR A 46 4.33 5.07 -7.65
CA THR A 46 3.80 4.58 -6.38
C THR A 46 4.85 3.94 -5.45
N TRP A 47 6.10 3.79 -5.89
CA TRP A 47 7.12 3.17 -5.04
C TRP A 47 7.35 3.93 -3.74
N GLY A 48 7.33 3.20 -2.63
CA GLY A 48 7.57 3.77 -1.30
C GLY A 48 6.46 4.70 -0.80
N LYS A 49 5.31 4.71 -1.49
CA LYS A 49 4.14 5.54 -1.19
C LYS A 49 2.96 4.65 -0.80
N ALA A 50 1.97 5.24 -0.13
CA ALA A 50 0.81 4.46 0.34
C ALA A 50 0.00 3.81 -0.79
N LEU A 51 0.07 4.36 -2.01
CA LEU A 51 -0.61 3.84 -3.21
C LEU A 51 -0.02 2.53 -3.75
N TRP A 52 1.02 1.96 -3.12
CA TRP A 52 1.53 0.62 -3.43
C TRP A 52 1.42 -0.30 -2.20
N PRO A 53 0.24 -0.86 -1.91
CA PRO A 53 -0.09 -1.47 -0.63
C PRO A 53 0.88 -2.60 -0.24
N ARG A 54 1.34 -3.38 -1.22
CA ARG A 54 2.26 -4.50 -1.03
C ARG A 54 3.52 -4.12 -0.26
N LEU A 55 4.11 -2.97 -0.58
CA LEU A 55 5.30 -2.48 0.12
C LEU A 55 4.93 -1.53 1.26
N ALA A 56 3.89 -0.71 1.05
CA ALA A 56 3.44 0.31 1.99
C ALA A 56 3.07 -0.28 3.37
N LEU A 57 2.50 -1.48 3.41
CA LEU A 57 2.23 -2.20 4.67
C LEU A 57 3.52 -2.43 5.45
N ALA A 58 4.56 -2.94 4.80
CA ALA A 58 5.84 -3.26 5.44
C ALA A 58 6.70 -2.02 5.70
N GLN A 59 6.29 -0.84 5.24
CA GLN A 59 7.00 0.43 5.44
C GLN A 59 6.23 1.40 6.36
N GLN A 60 5.26 0.89 7.12
CA GLN A 60 4.45 1.67 8.08
C GLN A 60 3.73 2.88 7.47
N LYS A 61 3.32 2.78 6.20
CA LYS A 61 2.64 3.86 5.46
C LYS A 61 1.15 3.96 5.78
N PHE A 62 0.61 2.92 6.41
CA PHE A 62 -0.73 2.91 6.98
C PHE A 62 -0.65 3.07 8.50
N ARG A 63 -1.75 3.56 9.07
CA ARG A 63 -2.01 3.60 10.51
C ARG A 63 -3.12 2.60 10.82
N ILE A 64 -2.90 1.74 11.81
CA ILE A 64 -3.94 0.89 12.39
C ILE A 64 -4.20 1.40 13.80
N THR A 65 -5.44 1.78 14.09
CA THR A 65 -5.86 2.27 15.41
C THR A 65 -6.84 1.29 16.02
N ASP A 66 -6.56 0.83 17.23
CA ASP A 66 -7.50 0.08 18.05
C ASP A 66 -8.58 1.04 18.57
N LEU A 67 -9.84 0.77 18.23
CA LEU A 67 -10.96 1.65 18.57
C LEU A 67 -11.37 1.55 20.04
N ALA A 68 -10.96 0.51 20.78
CA ALA A 68 -11.29 0.37 22.20
C ALA A 68 -10.52 1.35 23.08
N ASN A 69 -9.27 1.64 22.73
CA ASN A 69 -8.35 2.48 23.51
C ASN A 69 -7.78 3.67 22.69
N ASN A 70 -8.15 3.78 21.41
CA ASN A 70 -7.64 4.77 20.46
C ASN A 70 -6.11 4.76 20.29
N ALA A 71 -5.46 3.62 20.52
CA ALA A 71 -4.01 3.47 20.42
C ALA A 71 -3.59 3.02 19.00
N GLU A 72 -2.48 3.56 18.49
CA GLU A 72 -1.88 3.10 17.24
C GLU A 72 -1.14 1.77 17.46
N VAL A 73 -1.45 0.77 16.63
CA VAL A 73 -0.79 -0.52 16.63
C VAL A 73 0.53 -0.42 15.87
N THR A 74 1.64 -0.72 16.55
CA THR A 74 2.97 -0.71 15.92
C THR A 74 3.12 -1.87 14.94
N GLN A 75 3.44 -1.55 13.69
CA GLN A 75 3.66 -2.51 12.60
C GLN A 75 5.15 -2.73 12.32
N THR A 76 5.51 -3.80 11.63
CA THR A 76 6.87 -4.01 11.15
C THR A 76 7.27 -2.92 10.16
N SER A 77 8.52 -2.46 10.25
CA SER A 77 9.14 -1.59 9.26
C SER A 77 10.32 -2.31 8.61
N VAL A 78 10.30 -2.41 7.29
CA VAL A 78 11.36 -2.96 6.46
C VAL A 78 11.94 -1.85 5.61
N GLN A 79 13.24 -1.64 5.72
CA GLN A 79 13.99 -0.80 4.80
C GLN A 79 14.49 -1.66 3.64
N ILE A 80 14.26 -1.20 2.41
CA ILE A 80 14.72 -1.88 1.20
C ILE A 80 15.82 -1.02 0.57
N GLN A 81 17.01 -1.59 0.48
CA GLN A 81 18.07 -1.05 -0.36
C GLN A 81 17.92 -1.61 -1.77
N ARG A 82 17.86 -0.74 -2.77
CA ARG A 82 17.72 -1.12 -4.18
C ARG A 82 18.45 -0.15 -5.09
N MET A 83 18.67 -0.59 -6.33
CA MET A 83 19.16 0.26 -7.41
C MET A 83 18.11 1.32 -7.81
N PRO A 84 18.53 2.43 -8.45
CA PRO A 84 17.63 3.44 -8.98
C PRO A 84 16.53 2.83 -9.85
N HIS A 85 15.36 3.44 -9.79
CA HIS A 85 14.23 3.05 -10.61
C HIS A 85 14.46 3.39 -12.08
N THR A 86 13.91 2.57 -12.95
CA THR A 86 13.92 2.80 -14.40
C THR A 86 12.50 3.02 -14.91
N ARG A 87 12.37 3.52 -16.15
CA ARG A 87 11.09 3.64 -16.86
C ARG A 87 10.99 2.65 -18.03
N ILE A 88 11.65 1.51 -17.89
CA ILE A 88 11.73 0.50 -18.95
C ILE A 88 10.43 -0.31 -18.98
N ARG A 89 9.78 -0.37 -20.14
CA ARG A 89 8.64 -1.23 -20.41
C ARG A 89 9.01 -2.70 -20.24
N GLY A 90 8.16 -3.47 -19.58
CA GLY A 90 8.35 -4.88 -19.24
C GLY A 90 9.31 -5.13 -18.07
N SER A 91 9.88 -4.08 -17.46
CA SER A 91 10.72 -4.22 -16.28
C SER A 91 9.89 -4.45 -15.01
N ALA A 92 10.52 -4.94 -13.95
CA ALA A 92 9.88 -5.03 -12.64
C ALA A 92 9.44 -3.66 -12.08
N ASP A 93 10.05 -2.56 -12.56
CA ASP A 93 9.72 -1.21 -12.11
C ASP A 93 8.46 -0.66 -12.78
N GLU A 94 8.03 -1.22 -13.91
CA GLU A 94 6.78 -0.84 -14.57
C GLU A 94 5.58 -0.90 -13.62
N ALA A 95 5.57 -1.85 -12.68
CA ALA A 95 4.51 -2.01 -11.69
C ALA A 95 4.31 -0.79 -10.77
N TYR A 96 5.31 0.10 -10.66
CA TYR A 96 5.22 1.32 -9.87
C TYR A 96 4.63 2.50 -10.65
N TYR A 97 4.41 2.36 -11.96
CA TYR A 97 3.79 3.37 -12.79
C TYR A 97 2.31 3.02 -12.94
N MET A 98 1.47 3.76 -12.24
CA MET A 98 0.03 3.52 -12.22
C MET A 98 -0.68 4.62 -12.96
N THR A 99 -1.41 4.25 -14.01
CA THR A 99 -2.32 5.16 -14.72
C THR A 99 -3.68 5.19 -14.03
N ILE A 100 -4.15 6.41 -13.79
CA ILE A 100 -5.47 6.72 -13.26
C ILE A 100 -6.23 7.38 -14.41
N MET A 101 -7.27 6.68 -14.89
CA MET A 101 -8.12 7.17 -15.96
C MET A 101 -9.21 8.11 -15.40
N PRO A 102 -9.72 9.06 -16.20
CA PRO A 102 -10.89 9.86 -15.81
C PRO A 102 -12.06 8.98 -15.42
N ASP A 103 -12.69 9.28 -14.28
CA ASP A 103 -13.93 8.63 -13.79
C ASP A 103 -13.86 7.10 -13.60
N VAL A 104 -12.69 6.47 -13.72
CA VAL A 104 -12.50 5.02 -13.56
C VAL A 104 -11.56 4.76 -12.38
N PRO A 105 -12.04 4.10 -11.31
CA PRO A 105 -11.20 3.79 -10.15
C PRO A 105 -10.03 2.88 -10.52
N ALA A 106 -8.80 3.36 -10.32
CA ALA A 106 -7.61 2.53 -10.35
C ALA A 106 -7.51 1.78 -9.02
N THR A 107 -7.54 0.44 -9.08
CA THR A 107 -7.52 -0.41 -7.87
C THR A 107 -6.24 -1.22 -7.79
N VAL A 108 -5.58 -1.16 -6.64
CA VAL A 108 -4.44 -2.01 -6.28
C VAL A 108 -4.74 -2.76 -5.00
N SER A 109 -4.30 -4.01 -4.90
CA SER A 109 -4.60 -4.83 -3.73
C SER A 109 -3.43 -5.71 -3.28
N THR A 110 -3.48 -6.13 -2.03
CA THR A 110 -2.51 -7.04 -1.42
C THR A 110 -3.11 -7.76 -0.21
N PRO A 111 -2.64 -8.97 0.15
CA PRO A 111 -2.99 -9.58 1.43
C PRO A 111 -2.64 -8.65 2.61
N PHE A 112 -3.60 -8.38 3.49
CA PHE A 112 -3.44 -7.56 4.69
C PHE A 112 -2.85 -8.38 5.84
N GLY A 113 -1.66 -8.93 5.61
CA GLY A 113 -0.97 -9.83 6.52
C GLY A 113 0.48 -10.01 6.13
N ARG A 114 1.20 -10.89 6.84
CA ARG A 114 2.55 -11.28 6.42
C ARG A 114 2.53 -12.08 5.12
N PRO A 115 3.48 -11.87 4.21
CA PRO A 115 3.66 -12.75 3.06
C PRO A 115 3.99 -14.17 3.53
N ASN A 116 3.36 -15.18 2.91
CA ASN A 116 3.66 -16.60 3.13
C ASN A 116 3.58 -17.07 4.58
N SER A 117 2.78 -16.42 5.43
CA SER A 117 2.59 -16.83 6.82
C SER A 117 1.14 -16.67 7.23
N ARG A 118 0.64 -17.64 8.00
CA ARG A 118 -0.68 -17.52 8.64
C ARG A 118 -0.62 -16.45 9.74
N PRO A 119 -1.52 -15.45 9.75
CA PRO A 119 -1.57 -14.47 10.82
C PRO A 119 -1.76 -15.12 12.19
N GLN A 120 -1.13 -14.54 13.20
CA GLN A 120 -1.17 -15.03 14.58
C GLN A 120 -1.66 -13.95 15.54
N PRO A 121 -2.36 -14.30 16.64
CA PRO A 121 -2.74 -13.34 17.67
C PRO A 121 -1.53 -12.65 18.29
N LYS A 122 -1.72 -11.43 18.83
CA LYS A 122 -0.66 -10.62 19.48
C LYS A 122 0.21 -11.41 20.46
N ALA A 123 -0.40 -12.24 21.32
CA ALA A 123 0.30 -13.02 22.33
C ALA A 123 1.32 -14.02 21.73
N VAL A 124 1.04 -14.54 20.54
CA VAL A 124 1.91 -15.47 19.80
C VAL A 124 2.94 -14.68 18.97
N ALA A 125 2.48 -13.67 18.22
CA ALA A 125 3.34 -12.84 17.37
C ALA A 125 4.45 -12.14 18.16
N ALA A 126 4.15 -11.63 19.36
CA ALA A 126 5.12 -10.93 20.22
C ALA A 126 6.25 -11.84 20.74
N ARG A 127 6.02 -13.16 20.83
CA ARG A 127 7.07 -14.14 21.19
C ARG A 127 8.02 -14.42 20.04
N GLY A 128 7.64 -14.04 18.82
CA GLY A 128 8.42 -14.27 17.60
C GLY A 128 8.46 -15.73 17.19
N TRP A 129 7.54 -16.58 17.64
CA TRP A 129 7.49 -18.01 17.33
C TRP A 129 6.51 -18.30 16.19
N GLU A 130 6.68 -19.42 15.51
CA GLU A 130 5.72 -19.95 14.52
C GLU A 130 4.96 -21.12 15.09
N LEU A 131 3.75 -21.37 14.60
CA LEU A 131 3.05 -22.60 14.91
C LEU A 131 3.21 -23.52 13.70
N ASP A 132 3.62 -24.76 13.93
CA ASP A 132 3.58 -25.79 12.89
C ASP A 132 2.11 -26.13 12.51
N ASP A 133 1.92 -26.97 11.49
CA ASP A 133 0.58 -27.42 11.06
C ASP A 133 -0.20 -28.18 12.16
N LYS A 134 0.46 -28.53 13.26
CA LYS A 134 -0.13 -29.21 14.43
C LYS A 134 -0.33 -28.26 15.62
N GLY A 135 -0.04 -26.96 15.47
CA GLY A 135 -0.18 -25.95 16.51
C GLY A 135 0.97 -25.90 17.53
N ASN A 136 2.10 -26.56 17.28
CA ASN A 136 3.25 -26.53 18.18
C ASN A 136 4.18 -25.34 17.86
N GLU A 137 4.76 -24.76 18.90
CA GLU A 137 5.68 -23.62 18.78
C GLU A 137 7.02 -24.01 18.13
N LEU A 138 7.27 -23.51 16.93
CA LEU A 138 8.54 -23.50 16.23
C LEU A 138 9.32 -22.23 16.55
N LYS A 139 10.55 -22.39 17.05
CA LYS A 139 11.50 -21.29 17.29
C LYS A 139 12.13 -20.81 15.98
N VAL A 140 11.34 -20.18 15.12
CA VAL A 140 11.82 -19.47 13.93
C VAL A 140 12.10 -18.02 14.32
N ARG A 141 13.29 -17.47 14.07
CA ARG A 141 13.58 -16.06 14.35
C ARG A 141 12.75 -15.17 13.42
N ARG A 142 11.66 -14.58 13.93
CA ARG A 142 10.81 -13.66 13.17
C ARG A 142 10.85 -12.24 13.74
N SER A 143 10.48 -11.25 12.92
CA SER A 143 10.20 -9.90 13.42
C SER A 143 9.09 -9.99 14.47
N ILE A 144 9.37 -9.45 15.65
CA ILE A 144 8.41 -9.35 16.77
C ILE A 144 7.29 -8.34 16.48
N HIS A 145 7.51 -7.45 15.50
CA HIS A 145 6.48 -6.54 15.04
C HIS A 145 5.61 -7.26 14.02
N ALA A 146 4.33 -6.93 14.03
CA ALA A 146 3.33 -7.61 13.24
C ALA A 146 3.06 -6.89 11.91
N LEU A 147 2.36 -7.52 10.97
CA LEU A 147 2.03 -6.92 9.67
C LEU A 147 0.56 -7.17 9.33
N GLY A 148 -0.20 -6.10 9.10
CA GLY A 148 -1.63 -6.17 8.80
C GLY A 148 -2.43 -6.72 9.96
N VAL A 149 -3.24 -7.77 9.72
CA VAL A 149 -4.01 -8.46 10.78
C VAL A 149 -3.16 -9.35 11.69
N ASP A 150 -1.92 -9.65 11.30
CA ASP A 150 -1.02 -10.35 12.19
C ASP A 150 -0.76 -9.52 13.45
N GLY A 151 -0.68 -10.17 14.60
CA GLY A 151 -0.40 -9.56 15.89
C GLY A 151 -1.46 -8.60 16.43
N LEU A 152 -2.66 -8.57 15.83
CA LEU A 152 -3.81 -7.89 16.41
C LEU A 152 -4.40 -8.72 17.56
N GLU A 153 -5.11 -8.06 18.47
CA GLU A 153 -5.85 -8.68 19.57
C GLU A 153 -7.22 -9.17 19.07
N PRO A 154 -7.58 -10.46 19.28
CA PRO A 154 -8.94 -10.95 19.05
C PRO A 154 -9.96 -10.26 19.95
N GLY A 155 -11.20 -10.14 19.47
CA GLY A 155 -12.30 -9.46 20.17
C GLY A 155 -12.28 -7.93 20.04
N HIS A 156 -11.39 -7.36 19.22
CA HIS A 156 -11.23 -5.92 19.07
C HIS A 156 -11.70 -5.41 17.70
N ARG A 157 -12.06 -4.12 17.66
CA ARG A 157 -12.36 -3.38 16.44
C ARG A 157 -11.24 -2.39 16.14
N TYR A 158 -10.88 -2.29 14.87
CA TYR A 158 -9.78 -1.49 14.40
C TYR A 158 -10.22 -0.58 13.25
N ARG A 159 -9.48 0.51 13.07
CA ARG A 159 -9.55 1.37 11.89
C ARG A 159 -8.20 1.41 11.19
N LEU A 160 -8.21 1.20 9.88
CA LEU A 160 -7.07 1.32 9.00
C LEU A 160 -7.20 2.62 8.20
N ASP A 161 -6.20 3.49 8.29
CA ASP A 161 -6.11 4.74 7.53
C ASP A 161 -4.78 4.83 6.77
N VAL A 162 -4.77 5.58 5.67
CA VAL A 162 -3.54 6.02 5.01
C VAL A 162 -2.94 7.18 5.81
N LYS A 163 -1.63 7.17 6.06
CA LYS A 163 -0.94 8.35 6.60
C LYS A 163 -0.85 9.41 5.50
N ARG A 164 -1.50 10.56 5.67
CA ARG A 164 -1.57 11.64 4.65
C ARG A 164 -0.19 12.06 4.11
N MET A 165 0.80 12.18 4.99
CA MET A 165 2.19 12.48 4.62
C MET A 165 2.81 11.50 3.61
N GLU A 166 2.25 10.29 3.49
CA GLU A 166 2.72 9.25 2.56
C GLU A 166 2.09 9.32 1.17
N LEU A 167 1.15 10.26 0.99
CA LEU A 167 0.59 10.66 -0.31
C LEU A 167 1.24 11.94 -0.84
N GLU A 168 1.92 12.70 0.01
CA GLU A 168 2.65 13.91 -0.39
C GLU A 168 3.89 13.57 -1.21
N GLY A 169 4.26 14.44 -2.15
CA GLY A 169 5.46 14.27 -2.98
C GLY A 169 5.44 13.01 -3.86
N ILE A 170 4.25 12.54 -4.25
CA ILE A 170 4.09 11.53 -5.31
C ILE A 170 4.41 12.21 -6.64
N TRP A 171 5.40 11.67 -7.35
CA TRP A 171 5.67 12.12 -8.73
C TRP A 171 4.56 11.68 -9.65
N TRP A 172 4.14 12.58 -10.53
CA TRP A 172 3.05 12.34 -11.46
C TRP A 172 3.21 13.12 -12.76
N ARG A 173 2.41 12.74 -13.76
CA ARG A 173 2.31 13.42 -15.05
C ARG A 173 0.98 13.10 -15.74
N TRP A 174 0.47 14.02 -16.54
CA TRP A 174 -0.66 13.76 -17.45
C TRP A 174 -0.35 12.64 -18.43
N GLY A 175 -1.33 11.89 -18.91
CA GLY A 175 -1.10 10.77 -19.83
C GLY A 175 -1.02 9.41 -19.13
N THR A 176 -0.91 8.38 -19.95
CA THR A 176 -0.85 6.98 -19.54
C THR A 176 0.60 6.54 -19.32
N LYS A 177 0.80 5.43 -18.61
CA LYS A 177 2.15 4.89 -18.38
C LYS A 177 2.80 4.49 -19.71
N GLU A 178 1.99 4.11 -20.70
CA GLU A 178 2.44 3.73 -22.05
C GLU A 178 3.11 4.88 -22.79
N ASP A 179 2.72 6.12 -22.49
CA ASP A 179 3.31 7.35 -23.03
C ASP A 179 4.71 7.62 -22.43
N TYR A 180 5.03 7.02 -21.28
CA TYR A 180 6.23 7.33 -20.49
C TYR A 180 7.23 6.21 -20.36
N LEU A 181 6.74 4.98 -20.41
CA LEU A 181 7.58 3.79 -20.42
C LEU A 181 8.25 3.67 -21.79
N VAL A 182 9.55 3.41 -21.78
CA VAL A 182 10.38 3.34 -22.99
C VAL A 182 10.96 1.94 -23.16
N ASP A 183 11.34 1.61 -24.39
CA ASP A 183 12.01 0.34 -24.67
C ASP A 183 13.43 0.34 -24.08
N PRO A 184 13.99 -0.84 -23.73
CA PRO A 184 15.27 -0.96 -23.03
C PRO A 184 16.43 -0.21 -23.70
N ASP A 185 16.45 -0.18 -25.04
CA ASP A 185 17.52 0.42 -25.84
C ASP A 185 17.36 1.94 -26.04
N THR A 186 16.29 2.53 -25.50
CA THR A 186 16.04 3.97 -25.63
C THR A 186 17.06 4.76 -24.81
N GLN A 187 17.64 5.81 -25.40
CA GLN A 187 18.55 6.69 -24.68
C GLN A 187 17.86 7.29 -23.44
N GLY A 188 18.45 7.07 -22.26
CA GLY A 188 17.87 7.52 -20.99
C GLY A 188 16.80 6.59 -20.41
N ALA A 189 16.64 5.37 -20.91
CA ALA A 189 15.72 4.37 -20.35
C ALA A 189 16.02 4.02 -18.87
N GLY A 190 17.30 4.07 -18.50
CA GLY A 190 17.76 3.91 -17.11
C GLY A 190 17.43 5.09 -16.19
N ARG A 191 16.80 6.17 -16.69
CA ARG A 191 16.39 7.32 -15.88
C ARG A 191 14.89 7.30 -15.64
N MET A 192 14.52 7.42 -14.37
CA MET A 192 13.15 7.63 -13.93
C MET A 192 12.71 9.09 -14.18
N TRP A 193 11.48 9.32 -14.63
CA TRP A 193 10.82 10.63 -14.71
C TRP A 193 10.92 11.52 -13.45
N ALA A 194 10.98 10.94 -12.25
CA ALA A 194 11.28 11.65 -11.00
C ALA A 194 12.60 12.45 -11.01
N SER A 195 13.49 12.19 -11.96
CA SER A 195 14.77 12.89 -12.10
C SER A 195 14.72 14.13 -13.00
N GLY A 196 13.55 14.77 -13.11
CA GLY A 196 13.41 16.11 -13.72
C GLY A 196 12.21 16.31 -14.66
N ASP A 197 11.45 15.26 -14.96
CA ASP A 197 10.38 15.26 -15.97
C ASP A 197 8.97 15.11 -15.37
N SER A 198 8.83 15.17 -14.04
CA SER A 198 7.53 15.15 -13.35
C SER A 198 6.88 16.53 -13.35
N GLU A 199 5.55 16.55 -13.28
CA GLU A 199 4.84 17.80 -13.03
C GLU A 199 5.23 18.35 -11.65
N GLN A 200 5.32 19.68 -11.55
CA GLN A 200 5.73 20.36 -10.32
C GLN A 200 4.56 20.64 -9.36
N ASP A 201 3.33 20.63 -9.89
CA ASP A 201 2.11 20.83 -9.13
C ASP A 201 1.89 19.67 -8.14
N VAL A 202 1.31 19.95 -6.98
CA VAL A 202 1.09 18.96 -5.92
C VAL A 202 -0.25 18.26 -6.13
N LEU A 203 -0.27 16.92 -6.18
CA LEU A 203 -1.53 16.17 -6.16
C LEU A 203 -2.31 16.44 -4.87
N ILE A 204 -3.61 16.73 -5.01
CA ILE A 204 -4.52 16.88 -3.88
C ILE A 204 -5.23 15.55 -3.68
N PHE A 205 -5.18 15.01 -2.46
CA PHE A 205 -5.83 13.73 -2.11
C PHE A 205 -6.98 13.95 -1.15
N GLU A 206 -8.20 14.15 -1.64
CA GLU A 206 -9.41 14.39 -0.84
C GLU A 206 -10.68 13.92 -1.54
N PRO A 207 -11.58 13.15 -0.87
CA PRO A 207 -11.40 12.59 0.47
C PRO A 207 -10.43 11.40 0.52
N ILE A 208 -9.91 11.11 1.71
CA ILE A 208 -9.16 9.89 2.03
C ILE A 208 -10.02 9.09 3.01
N GLU A 209 -10.62 8.00 2.53
CA GLU A 209 -11.50 7.13 3.30
C GLU A 209 -10.72 5.92 3.83
N GLY A 210 -10.61 5.83 5.16
CA GLY A 210 -10.15 4.63 5.85
C GLY A 210 -11.21 3.53 5.89
N VAL A 211 -10.84 2.38 6.44
CA VAL A 211 -11.74 1.23 6.60
C VAL A 211 -11.71 0.72 8.03
N GLU A 212 -12.88 0.42 8.59
CA GLU A 212 -13.01 -0.27 9.88
C GLU A 212 -13.16 -1.77 9.69
N PHE A 213 -12.63 -2.54 10.64
CA PHE A 213 -12.75 -3.99 10.65
C PHE A 213 -12.66 -4.55 12.07
N SER A 214 -13.08 -5.80 12.25
CA SER A 214 -13.06 -6.52 13.51
C SER A 214 -12.14 -7.74 13.40
N VAL A 215 -11.47 -8.08 14.49
CA VAL A 215 -10.73 -9.34 14.62
C VAL A 215 -11.44 -10.17 15.66
N GLU A 216 -11.88 -11.36 15.27
CA GLU A 216 -12.54 -12.34 16.11
C GLU A 216 -11.60 -13.53 16.37
N GLU A 217 -11.97 -14.35 17.35
CA GLU A 217 -11.21 -15.55 17.74
C GLU A 217 -11.19 -16.60 16.61
#